data_AF-A0A7Y3CK70-F1
#
_entry.id   AF-A0A7Y3CK70-F1
#
_cell.length_a   1.000
_cell.length_b   1.000
_cell.length_c   1.000
_cell.angle_alpha   90.00
_cell.angle_beta   90.00
_cell.angle_gamma   90.00
#
_symmetry.space_group_name_H-M   'P 1'
#
loop_
_entity.id
_entity.type
_entity.pdbx_description
1 polymer ?
#
loop_
_entity_poly.entity_id
_entity_poly.type
_entity_poly.pdbx_seq_one_letter_code
_entity_poly.pdbx_strand_id
1 'polypeptide(L)'
;MSTGYRVDDLDWNIAGDINGNNPNIISELTWNDLESFQLKVVGKTTFHQLFMLRGSLVYSWILNGENQDSDFLGDDRTLEFSRSNNNSDEGNIRDASFGTGWQFSFGRTDFVMAPVIGYSYHEQNLTMTDGNQTVANPPVTPDFGPFSGLD
;
A
#
# COMPACT_ATOMS: atom_id res chain seq x y z
N MET A 1 -16.97 16.41 2.21
CA MET A 1 -16.93 14.93 2.24
C MET A 1 -17.13 14.45 0.81
N SER A 2 -16.43 13.41 0.41
CA SER A 2 -16.54 12.82 -0.91
C SER A 2 -16.40 11.30 -0.81
N THR A 3 -16.97 10.59 -1.77
CA THR A 3 -16.68 9.19 -2.03
C THR A 3 -15.74 9.09 -3.24
N GLY A 4 -15.08 7.95 -3.41
CA GLY A 4 -14.18 7.75 -4.53
C GLY A 4 -13.82 6.29 -4.75
N TYR A 5 -13.07 6.07 -5.82
CA TYR A 5 -12.45 4.81 -6.16
C TYR A 5 -10.94 5.01 -6.15
N ARG A 6 -10.20 4.05 -5.59
CA ARG A 6 -8.75 4.10 -5.44
C ARG A 6 -8.17 2.76 -5.88
N VAL A 7 -7.02 2.82 -6.55
CA VAL A 7 -6.22 1.66 -6.94
C VAL A 7 -4.83 1.88 -6.37
N ASP A 8 -4.27 0.86 -5.73
CA ASP A 8 -2.93 0.85 -5.15
C ASP A 8 -2.16 -0.39 -5.57
N ASP A 9 -0.83 -0.26 -5.56
CA ASP A 9 0.11 -1.36 -5.65
C ASP A 9 1.02 -1.32 -4.42
N LEU A 10 1.43 -2.50 -3.92
CA LEU A 10 2.36 -2.63 -2.80
C LEU A 10 3.37 -3.73 -3.07
N ASP A 11 4.65 -3.38 -2.95
CA ASP A 11 5.75 -4.34 -2.95
C ASP A 11 6.37 -4.40 -1.55
N TRP A 12 6.46 -5.62 -1.01
CA TRP A 12 7.15 -5.90 0.24
C TRP A 12 8.11 -7.06 0.06
N ASN A 13 9.32 -6.97 0.62
CA ASN A 13 10.28 -8.06 0.57
C ASN A 13 11.10 -8.15 1.85
N ILE A 14 11.69 -9.33 2.02
CA ILE A 14 12.67 -9.63 3.07
C ILE A 14 14.00 -9.97 2.39
N ALA A 15 15.10 -9.44 2.93
CA ALA A 15 16.45 -9.84 2.56
C ALA A 15 16.88 -11.12 3.29
N GLY A 16 17.74 -11.94 2.66
CA GLY A 16 18.24 -13.18 3.26
C GLY A 16 19.06 -12.97 4.54
N ASP A 17 19.76 -11.84 4.66
CA ASP A 17 20.43 -11.40 5.87
C ASP A 17 20.43 -9.86 6.03
N ILE A 18 20.91 -9.37 7.18
CA ILE A 18 20.97 -7.93 7.49
C ILE A 18 21.85 -7.11 6.53
N ASN A 19 22.77 -7.77 5.82
CA ASN A 19 23.63 -7.14 4.83
C ASN A 19 23.05 -7.23 3.41
N GLY A 20 21.88 -7.85 3.24
CA GLY A 20 21.27 -8.04 1.93
C GLY A 20 21.94 -9.14 1.10
N ASN A 21 22.52 -10.17 1.72
CA ASN A 21 23.09 -11.31 1.01
C ASN A 21 22.32 -12.61 1.29
N ASN A 22 22.60 -13.61 0.47
CA ASN A 22 22.16 -15.00 0.62
C ASN A 22 20.63 -15.21 0.70
N PRO A 23 19.82 -14.76 -0.27
CA PRO A 23 20.06 -13.79 -1.36
C PRO A 23 19.66 -12.35 -0.96
N ASN A 24 19.80 -11.39 -1.87
CA ASN A 24 19.33 -10.01 -1.66
C ASN A 24 17.83 -9.87 -1.41
N ILE A 25 17.01 -10.79 -1.95
CA ILE A 25 15.58 -10.92 -1.69
C ILE A 25 15.27 -12.41 -1.52
N ILE A 26 14.98 -12.84 -0.29
CA ILE A 26 14.67 -14.25 0.00
C ILE A 26 13.17 -14.55 -0.16
N SER A 27 12.32 -13.56 0.09
CA SER A 27 10.86 -13.66 0.01
C SER A 27 10.29 -12.30 -0.39
N GLU A 28 9.27 -12.31 -1.24
CA GLU A 28 8.61 -11.12 -1.77
C GLU A 28 7.11 -11.33 -1.88
N LEU A 29 6.36 -10.33 -1.42
CA LEU A 29 4.92 -10.21 -1.59
C LEU A 29 4.63 -8.99 -2.46
N THR A 30 3.95 -9.21 -3.57
CA THR A 30 3.46 -8.15 -4.46
C THR A 30 1.94 -8.14 -4.44
N TRP A 31 1.35 -6.98 -4.20
CA TRP A 31 -0.08 -6.75 -4.37
C TRP A 31 -0.28 -5.77 -5.50
N ASN A 32 -1.11 -6.16 -6.47
CA ASN A 32 -1.40 -5.35 -7.64
C ASN A 32 -2.90 -5.14 -7.76
N ASP A 33 -3.28 -4.02 -8.37
CA ASP A 33 -4.66 -3.68 -8.67
C ASP A 33 -5.55 -3.77 -7.40
N LEU A 34 -5.07 -3.25 -6.26
CA LEU A 34 -5.88 -3.19 -5.03
C LEU A 34 -6.99 -2.13 -5.20
N GLU A 35 -8.14 -2.59 -5.67
CA GLU A 35 -9.31 -1.78 -5.93
C GLU A 35 -10.07 -1.50 -4.64
N SER A 36 -10.32 -0.23 -4.32
CA SER A 36 -11.01 0.14 -3.08
C SER A 36 -12.06 1.22 -3.27
N PHE A 37 -13.18 1.05 -2.56
CA PHE A 37 -14.17 2.12 -2.37
C PHE A 37 -13.76 3.00 -1.20
N GLN A 38 -13.70 4.30 -1.41
CA GLN A 38 -13.16 5.27 -0.46
C GLN A 38 -14.22 6.26 0.04
N LEU A 39 -14.20 6.53 1.36
CA LEU A 39 -14.81 7.72 1.97
C LEU A 39 -13.71 8.68 2.42
N LYS A 40 -13.85 9.96 2.06
CA LYS A 40 -12.87 11.00 2.38
C LYS A 40 -13.51 12.25 2.97
N VAL A 41 -12.95 12.71 4.07
CA VAL A 41 -13.26 13.99 4.70
C VAL A 41 -12.04 14.88 4.63
N VAL A 42 -12.20 16.08 4.08
CA VAL A 42 -11.14 17.10 4.01
C VAL A 42 -11.65 18.37 4.67
N GLY A 43 -10.85 18.93 5.56
CA GLY A 43 -11.07 20.24 6.17
C GLY A 43 -9.93 21.19 5.80
N LYS A 44 -10.27 22.43 5.47
CA LYS A 44 -9.32 23.51 5.28
C LYS A 44 -9.89 24.79 5.88
N THR A 45 -9.07 25.52 6.62
CA THR A 45 -9.44 26.84 7.14
C THR A 45 -8.23 27.77 7.13
N THR A 46 -8.48 29.08 7.08
CA THR A 46 -7.43 30.09 7.18
C THR A 46 -7.75 31.03 8.35
N PHE A 47 -6.81 31.16 9.29
CA PHE A 47 -6.88 32.10 10.41
C PHE A 47 -6.15 33.39 10.06
N HIS A 48 -6.79 34.53 10.35
CA HIS A 48 -6.24 35.89 10.13
C HIS A 48 -5.72 36.14 8.70
N GLN A 49 -6.23 35.41 7.70
CA GLN A 49 -5.79 35.46 6.30
C GLN A 49 -4.31 35.10 6.07
N LEU A 50 -3.63 34.55 7.09
CA LEU A 50 -2.18 34.28 7.08
C LEU A 50 -1.86 32.82 7.41
N PHE A 51 -2.62 32.18 8.31
CA PHE A 51 -2.32 30.81 8.76
C PHE A 51 -3.35 29.82 8.21
N MET A 52 -2.91 28.93 7.33
CA MET A 52 -3.74 27.86 6.78
C MET A 52 -3.62 26.61 7.64
N LEU A 53 -4.74 26.02 8.03
CA LEU A 53 -4.80 24.64 8.52
C LEU A 53 -5.50 23.77 7.47
N ARG A 54 -5.00 22.54 7.31
CA ARG A 54 -5.59 21.51 6.45
C ARG A 54 -5.52 20.16 7.17
N GLY A 55 -6.56 19.35 7.02
CA GLY A 55 -6.51 17.96 7.42
C GLY A 55 -7.37 17.08 6.52
N SER A 56 -7.07 15.78 6.52
CA SER A 56 -7.91 14.78 5.87
C SER A 56 -7.98 13.49 6.67
N LEU A 57 -9.13 12.85 6.62
CA LEU A 57 -9.35 11.47 7.08
C LEU A 57 -9.92 10.66 5.92
N VAL A 58 -9.42 9.44 5.75
CA VAL A 58 -9.79 8.51 4.69
C VAL A 58 -9.99 7.14 5.30
N TYR A 59 -11.09 6.48 4.90
CA TYR A 59 -11.30 5.06 5.13
C TYR A 59 -11.72 4.44 3.80
N SER A 60 -11.08 3.33 3.42
CA SER A 60 -11.40 2.59 2.20
C SER A 60 -11.58 1.11 2.49
N TRP A 61 -12.54 0.49 1.82
CA TRP A 61 -12.74 -0.96 1.82
C TRP A 61 -12.14 -1.52 0.54
N ILE A 62 -11.29 -2.53 0.67
CA ILE A 62 -10.77 -3.27 -0.49
C ILE A 62 -11.91 -4.13 -1.03
N LEU A 63 -12.04 -4.14 -2.35
CA LEU A 63 -13.10 -4.82 -3.07
C LEU A 63 -12.55 -5.96 -3.94
N ASN A 64 -11.32 -5.79 -4.42
CA ASN A 64 -10.64 -6.70 -5.31
C ASN A 64 -9.14 -6.40 -5.32
N GLY A 65 -8.34 -7.38 -5.75
CA GLY A 65 -6.92 -7.24 -5.97
C GLY A 65 -6.25 -8.60 -6.09
N GLU A 66 -5.01 -8.59 -6.53
CA GLU A 66 -4.21 -9.80 -6.70
C GLU A 66 -2.99 -9.74 -5.79
N ASN A 67 -2.59 -10.88 -5.24
CA ASN A 67 -1.36 -11.04 -4.50
C ASN A 67 -0.52 -12.18 -5.08
N GLN A 68 0.79 -11.96 -5.17
CA GLN A 68 1.75 -13.03 -5.42
C GLN A 68 2.77 -13.06 -4.29
N ASP A 69 2.97 -14.25 -3.73
CA ASP A 69 4.04 -14.57 -2.79
C ASP A 69 5.11 -15.40 -3.50
N SER A 70 6.37 -15.03 -3.41
CA SER A 70 7.48 -15.67 -4.12
C SER A 70 8.74 -15.75 -3.25
N ASP A 71 9.35 -16.94 -3.21
CA ASP A 71 10.58 -17.18 -2.45
C ASP A 71 11.73 -17.62 -3.38
N PHE A 72 12.94 -17.14 -3.06
CA PHE A 72 14.13 -17.26 -3.91
C PHE A 72 15.33 -17.83 -3.16
N LEU A 73 16.15 -18.60 -3.89
CA LEU A 73 17.46 -19.09 -3.42
C LEU A 73 18.65 -18.33 -4.04
N GLY A 74 18.39 -17.43 -4.99
CA GLY A 74 19.43 -16.68 -5.72
C GLY A 74 19.15 -15.18 -5.73
N ASP A 75 20.22 -14.41 -5.90
CA ASP A 75 20.12 -12.95 -5.99
C ASP A 75 19.27 -12.52 -7.19
N ASP A 76 18.72 -11.31 -7.09
CA ASP A 76 17.96 -10.65 -8.16
C ASP A 76 16.77 -11.48 -8.63
N ARG A 77 16.08 -12.11 -7.67
CA ARG A 77 14.89 -12.94 -7.90
C ARG A 77 15.17 -14.14 -8.82
N THR A 78 16.39 -14.66 -8.77
CA THR A 78 16.77 -15.89 -9.47
C THR A 78 16.56 -17.11 -8.57
N LEU A 79 16.48 -18.29 -9.18
CA LEU A 79 16.28 -19.56 -8.47
C LEU A 79 15.03 -19.54 -7.56
N GLU A 80 13.92 -19.04 -8.10
CA GLU A 80 12.61 -19.14 -7.45
C GLU A 80 12.27 -20.61 -7.19
N PHE A 81 11.85 -20.91 -5.96
CA PHE A 81 11.57 -22.28 -5.52
C PHE A 81 10.16 -22.46 -4.95
N SER A 82 9.47 -21.36 -4.68
CA SER A 82 8.11 -21.30 -4.16
C SER A 82 7.40 -20.09 -4.76
N ARG A 83 6.15 -20.28 -5.21
CA ARG A 83 5.24 -19.20 -5.53
C ARG A 83 3.82 -19.60 -5.20
N SER A 84 3.08 -18.69 -4.57
CA SER A 84 1.62 -18.74 -4.53
C SER A 84 1.01 -17.52 -5.21
N ASN A 85 -0.14 -17.74 -5.85
CA ASN A 85 -0.99 -16.68 -6.38
C ASN A 85 -2.30 -16.69 -5.60
N ASN A 86 -2.69 -15.52 -5.11
CA ASN A 86 -3.75 -15.33 -4.15
C ASN A 86 -4.62 -14.14 -4.60
N ASN A 87 -5.87 -14.11 -4.16
CA ASN A 87 -6.73 -12.94 -4.25
C ASN A 87 -6.45 -12.00 -3.05
N SER A 88 -6.83 -10.73 -3.20
CA SER A 88 -6.82 -9.73 -2.13
C SER A 88 -8.07 -8.85 -2.24
N ASP A 89 -9.21 -9.46 -1.97
CA ASP A 89 -10.55 -8.87 -2.06
C ASP A 89 -11.16 -8.49 -0.71
N GLU A 90 -10.41 -8.72 0.38
CA GLU A 90 -10.76 -8.29 1.72
C GLU A 90 -9.73 -7.34 2.32
N GLY A 91 -10.21 -6.43 3.18
CA GLY A 91 -9.34 -5.56 3.96
C GLY A 91 -9.79 -4.11 3.99
N ASN A 92 -8.93 -3.26 4.55
CA ASN A 92 -9.21 -1.83 4.65
C ASN A 92 -7.96 -0.96 4.67
N ILE A 93 -8.10 0.25 4.15
CA ILE A 93 -7.07 1.29 4.11
C ILE A 93 -7.51 2.47 4.97
N ARG A 94 -6.59 3.01 5.78
CA ARG A 94 -6.83 4.17 6.64
C ARG A 94 -5.75 5.22 6.43
N ASP A 95 -6.16 6.43 6.05
CA ASP A 95 -5.23 7.55 5.95
C ASP A 95 -5.68 8.72 6.84
N ALA A 96 -4.71 9.33 7.52
CA ALA A 96 -4.92 10.57 8.23
C ALA A 96 -3.80 11.56 7.87
N SER A 97 -4.15 12.82 7.63
CA SER A 97 -3.13 13.87 7.47
C SER A 97 -3.56 15.16 8.17
N PHE A 98 -2.57 15.88 8.66
CA PHE A 98 -2.72 17.21 9.21
C PHE A 98 -1.55 18.08 8.77
N GLY A 99 -1.82 19.31 8.38
CA GLY A 99 -0.82 20.27 7.95
C GLY A 99 -1.19 21.70 8.30
N THR A 100 -0.17 22.51 8.51
CA THR A 100 -0.27 23.95 8.72
C THR A 100 0.67 24.67 7.76
N GLY A 101 0.28 25.87 7.32
CA GLY A 101 1.06 26.63 6.36
C GLY A 101 0.85 28.13 6.50
N TRP A 102 1.79 28.89 5.96
CA TRP A 102 1.70 30.35 5.90
C TRP A 102 1.23 30.79 4.52
N GLN A 103 0.21 31.64 4.45
CA GLN A 103 -0.39 32.10 3.22
C GLN A 103 0.29 33.38 2.73
N PHE A 104 0.72 33.37 1.47
CA PHE A 104 1.31 34.50 0.76
C PHE A 104 0.39 34.87 -0.42
N SER A 105 -0.07 36.12 -0.43
CA SER A 105 -0.83 36.70 -1.53
C SER A 105 0.09 37.59 -2.37
N PHE A 106 0.09 37.41 -3.68
CA PHE A 106 1.00 38.12 -4.59
C PHE A 106 0.29 39.31 -5.27
N GLY A 107 0.30 40.47 -4.62
CA GLY A 107 -0.18 41.73 -5.20
C GLY A 107 -1.68 41.75 -5.53
N ARG A 108 -2.05 42.41 -6.65
CA ARG A 108 -3.45 42.52 -7.14
C ARG A 108 -3.96 41.27 -7.88
N THR A 109 -3.30 40.13 -7.73
CA THR A 109 -3.71 38.88 -8.37
C THR A 109 -4.49 38.03 -7.38
N ASP A 110 -5.43 37.22 -7.87
CA ASP A 110 -6.14 36.21 -7.06
C ASP A 110 -5.24 34.99 -6.74
N PHE A 111 -3.93 35.11 -6.98
CA PHE A 111 -2.98 34.05 -6.77
C PHE A 111 -2.47 34.04 -5.31
N VAL A 112 -2.69 32.90 -4.66
CA VAL A 112 -2.34 32.65 -3.28
C VAL A 112 -1.50 31.37 -3.23
N MET A 113 -0.34 31.43 -2.58
CA MET A 113 0.47 30.25 -2.26
C MET A 113 0.52 30.06 -0.75
N ALA A 114 0.54 28.80 -0.32
CA ALA A 114 0.80 28.46 1.08
C ALA A 114 1.73 27.25 1.14
N PRO A 115 3.04 27.42 1.42
CA PRO A 115 3.87 26.30 1.82
C PRO A 115 3.27 25.67 3.09
N VAL A 116 3.16 24.34 3.11
CA VAL A 116 2.57 23.57 4.20
C VAL A 116 3.61 22.60 4.74
N ILE A 117 3.70 22.52 6.06
CA ILE A 117 4.37 21.45 6.79
C ILE A 117 3.32 20.63 7.53
N GLY A 118 3.52 19.33 7.65
CA GLY A 118 2.53 18.46 8.25
C GLY A 118 3.04 17.05 8.53
N TYR A 119 2.10 16.23 8.98
CA TYR A 119 2.30 14.82 9.25
C TYR A 119 1.18 14.02 8.58
N SER A 120 1.51 12.82 8.10
CA SER A 120 0.57 11.87 7.55
C SER A 120 0.82 10.48 8.11
N TYR A 121 -0.26 9.73 8.26
CA TYR A 121 -0.29 8.35 8.69
C TYR A 121 -1.10 7.55 7.67
N HIS A 122 -0.58 6.39 7.28
CA HIS A 122 -1.13 5.51 6.26
C HIS A 122 -1.03 4.07 6.77
N GLU A 123 -2.16 3.35 6.75
CA GLU A 123 -2.26 1.95 7.15
C GLU A 123 -3.03 1.18 6.07
N GLN A 124 -2.51 0.02 5.68
CA GLN A 124 -3.16 -0.92 4.78
C GLN A 124 -3.25 -2.28 5.50
N ASN A 125 -4.47 -2.75 5.70
CA ASN A 125 -4.73 -4.09 6.22
C ASN A 125 -5.17 -4.96 5.05
N LEU A 126 -4.27 -5.79 4.54
CA LEU A 126 -4.45 -6.63 3.36
C LEU A 126 -4.64 -8.09 3.79
N THR A 127 -5.58 -8.80 3.16
CA THR A 127 -5.80 -10.24 3.36
C THR A 127 -5.43 -10.98 2.08
N MET A 128 -4.87 -12.18 2.21
CA MET A 128 -4.68 -13.13 1.10
C MET A 128 -5.77 -14.19 1.18
N THR A 129 -6.54 -14.33 0.11
CA THR A 129 -7.66 -15.30 -0.05
C THR A 129 -7.41 -16.18 -1.27
N ASP A 130 -8.12 -17.31 -1.38
CA ASP A 130 -8.06 -18.22 -2.54
C ASP A 130 -6.66 -18.67 -2.98
N GLY A 131 -5.75 -18.81 -2.01
CA GLY A 131 -4.34 -19.00 -2.33
C GLY A 131 -4.05 -20.34 -3.01
N ASN A 132 -3.19 -20.30 -4.03
CA ASN A 132 -2.82 -21.48 -4.80
C ASN A 132 -1.31 -21.50 -5.09
N GLN A 133 -0.64 -22.57 -4.66
CA GLN A 133 0.77 -22.79 -4.99
C GLN A 133 0.91 -23.09 -6.48
N THR A 134 1.63 -22.22 -7.21
CA THR A 134 1.83 -22.34 -8.66
C THR A 134 3.26 -22.70 -9.06
N VAL A 135 4.25 -22.44 -8.18
CA VAL A 135 5.63 -22.92 -8.33
C VAL A 135 6.03 -23.70 -7.09
N ALA A 136 6.47 -24.94 -7.25
CA ALA A 136 7.01 -25.75 -6.17
C ALA A 136 8.23 -26.53 -6.65
N ASN A 137 9.27 -26.62 -5.82
CA ASN A 137 10.49 -27.35 -6.14
C ASN A 137 10.81 -28.43 -5.07
N PRO A 138 10.21 -29.63 -5.15
CA PRO A 138 10.49 -30.71 -4.20
C PRO A 138 11.96 -31.17 -4.25
N PRO A 139 12.60 -31.49 -3.10
CA PRO A 139 12.01 -31.55 -1.76
C PRO A 139 12.02 -30.21 -1.00
N VAL A 140 12.48 -29.10 -1.61
CA VAL A 140 12.61 -27.79 -0.95
C VAL A 140 11.25 -27.22 -0.59
N THR A 141 10.32 -27.20 -1.54
CA THR A 141 8.92 -26.79 -1.31
C THR A 141 7.99 -27.87 -1.84
N PRO A 142 7.11 -28.44 -0.99
CA PRO A 142 6.06 -29.34 -1.42
C PRO A 142 5.07 -28.64 -2.35
N ASP A 143 4.52 -29.38 -3.31
CA ASP A 143 3.41 -28.89 -4.12
C ASP A 143 2.10 -29.05 -3.34
N PHE A 144 1.62 -27.94 -2.77
CA PHE A 144 0.38 -27.90 -2.00
C PHE A 144 -0.86 -27.67 -2.89
N GLY A 145 -0.69 -27.18 -4.12
CA GLY A 145 -1.80 -26.66 -4.92
C GLY A 145 -2.64 -25.62 -4.15
N PRO A 146 -3.98 -25.67 -4.25
CA PRO A 146 -4.87 -24.77 -3.50
C PRO A 146 -4.75 -24.93 -1.98
N PHE A 147 -4.57 -23.81 -1.28
CA PHE A 147 -4.54 -23.77 0.18
C PHE A 147 -5.96 -23.85 0.73
N SER A 148 -6.25 -24.91 1.50
CA SER A 148 -7.56 -25.11 2.09
C SER A 148 -7.83 -24.10 3.23
N GLY A 149 -9.02 -23.47 3.21
CA GLY A 149 -9.48 -22.59 4.29
C GLY A 149 -9.00 -21.14 4.18
N LEU A 150 -8.46 -20.74 3.03
CA LEU A 150 -8.32 -19.35 2.62
C LEU A 150 -9.57 -18.97 1.81
N ASP A 151 -10.70 -18.81 2.51
CA ASP A 151 -11.92 -18.22 1.95
C ASP A 151 -11.89 -16.71 2.11
#